data_AF-A0A6G8F2X4-F1
#
_entry.id   AF-A0A6G8F2X4-F1
#
_cell.length_a   1.000
_cell.length_b   1.000
_cell.length_c   1.000
_cell.angle_alpha   90.00
_cell.angle_beta   90.00
_cell.angle_gamma   90.00
#
_symmetry.space_group_name_H-M   'P 1'
#
loop_
_entity.id
_entity.type
_entity.pdbx_description
1 polymer ?
#
loop_
_entity_poly.entity_id
_entity_poly.type
_entity_poly.pdbx_seq_one_letter_code
_entity_poly.pdbx_strand_id
1 'polypeptide(L)'
;MTLIEKNISPLDKAADKIKKLVKFLFTAEGTITCLQYFGGMFLLNLVSFVCGLAEETVFGAVVSMVCLYSCLMLIQKRSRDLGEKGTLSIVLILAAVFIKEYYQDFHLQDTILSYPCIIIALCGSVAGLRLLFVKGKQNVDMQLRSPLTRYPLLTVVAYAVIFILLYVFADYIIPGRLEKSKIFNDAVTTVYRNVDGYANVCKKYGYDLKAYPKRFTDELQPEITFLRQEGDKLGISADEMYQILVNNEEFNKALETKIIQELENLRIVIIADFLAEKYNVKIEDLEWKDEYNDLLPSGGACKYLEELADSQDFFVVSSYSYVKQLIEGYKKL
;
A
#
# COMPACT_ATOMS: atom_id res chain seq x y z
N MET A 1 43.42 2.19 -45.03
CA MET A 1 43.32 2.43 -43.57
C MET A 1 41.88 2.17 -43.19
N THR A 2 41.57 0.92 -42.89
CA THR A 2 40.21 0.37 -42.82
C THR A 2 39.59 0.68 -41.46
N LEU A 3 38.43 1.35 -41.50
CA LEU A 3 37.51 1.53 -40.38
C LEU A 3 37.02 0.14 -39.93
N ILE A 4 37.62 -0.38 -38.86
CA ILE A 4 37.04 -1.50 -38.12
C ILE A 4 35.96 -0.89 -37.21
N GLU A 5 34.74 -0.79 -37.72
CA GLU A 5 33.56 -0.71 -36.86
C GLU A 5 33.52 -1.99 -36.04
N LYS A 6 33.96 -1.90 -34.78
CA LYS A 6 33.72 -2.96 -33.80
C LYS A 6 32.20 -3.16 -33.74
N ASN A 7 31.74 -4.31 -34.21
CA ASN A 7 30.41 -4.85 -33.92
C ASN A 7 30.29 -5.07 -32.41
N ILE A 8 30.00 -4.01 -31.67
CA ILE A 8 29.67 -4.07 -30.24
C ILE A 8 28.32 -4.77 -30.14
N SER A 9 28.29 -5.90 -29.44
CA SER A 9 27.08 -6.71 -29.31
C SER A 9 25.95 -5.88 -28.67
N PRO A 10 24.66 -6.17 -28.97
CA PRO A 10 23.53 -5.53 -28.30
C PRO A 10 23.61 -5.65 -26.77
N LEU A 11 24.19 -6.76 -26.28
CA LEU A 11 24.40 -7.02 -24.86
C LEU A 11 25.40 -6.04 -24.23
N ASP A 12 26.51 -5.76 -24.91
CA ASP A 12 27.53 -4.80 -24.45
C ASP A 12 26.98 -3.37 -24.40
N LYS A 13 26.14 -3.00 -25.37
CA LYS A 13 25.45 -1.69 -25.38
C LYS A 13 24.46 -1.58 -24.22
N ALA A 14 23.75 -2.65 -23.89
CA ALA A 14 22.83 -2.68 -22.74
C ALA A 14 23.60 -2.59 -21.41
N ALA A 15 24.69 -3.34 -21.27
CA ALA A 15 25.55 -3.30 -20.09
C ALA A 15 26.13 -1.91 -19.82
N ASP A 16 26.58 -1.19 -20.87
CA ASP A 16 27.09 0.18 -20.72
C ASP A 16 26.01 1.17 -20.27
N LYS A 17 24.78 1.03 -20.78
CA LYS A 17 23.62 1.84 -20.34
C LYS A 17 23.30 1.59 -18.86
N ILE A 18 23.29 0.32 -18.44
CA ILE A 18 23.07 -0.06 -17.03
C ILE A 18 24.16 0.53 -16.15
N LYS A 19 25.43 0.42 -16.55
CA LYS A 19 26.56 0.99 -15.81
C LYS A 19 26.46 2.50 -15.64
N LYS A 20 26.03 3.22 -16.69
CA LYS A 20 25.77 4.66 -16.63
C LYS A 20 24.62 4.99 -15.68
N LEU A 21 23.53 4.23 -15.71
CA LEU A 21 22.40 4.40 -14.78
C LEU A 21 22.81 4.14 -13.32
N VAL A 22 23.58 3.09 -13.07
CA VAL A 22 24.11 2.78 -11.73
C VAL A 22 24.99 3.92 -11.24
N LYS A 23 25.91 4.43 -12.07
CA LYS A 23 26.70 5.61 -11.70
C LYS A 23 25.83 6.84 -11.47
N PHE A 24 24.78 7.02 -12.26
CA PHE A 24 23.87 8.14 -12.11
C PHE A 24 23.12 8.10 -10.77
N LEU A 25 22.66 6.93 -10.31
CA LEU A 25 21.90 6.78 -9.07
C LEU A 25 22.77 6.65 -7.81
N PHE A 26 23.92 5.97 -7.89
CA PHE A 26 24.63 5.50 -6.69
C PHE A 26 25.93 6.25 -6.37
N THR A 27 26.33 7.23 -7.18
CA THR A 27 27.52 8.05 -6.88
C THR A 27 27.12 9.47 -6.51
N ALA A 28 27.90 10.14 -5.69
CA ALA A 28 27.73 11.58 -5.41
C ALA A 28 28.50 12.47 -6.40
N GLU A 29 29.13 11.89 -7.42
CA GLU A 29 30.03 12.59 -8.35
C GLU A 29 29.27 13.33 -9.46
N GLY A 30 29.83 14.46 -9.90
CA GLY A 30 29.28 15.27 -10.98
C GLY A 30 28.14 16.20 -10.58
N THR A 31 27.54 16.83 -11.57
CA THR A 31 26.32 17.64 -11.44
C THR A 31 25.24 17.07 -12.35
N ILE A 32 23.99 17.42 -12.08
CA ILE A 32 22.85 16.98 -12.90
C ILE A 32 21.93 18.16 -13.17
N THR A 33 21.38 18.19 -14.37
CA THR A 33 20.40 19.21 -14.78
C THR A 33 19.06 19.01 -14.07
N CYS A 34 18.18 20.02 -14.14
CA CYS A 34 16.80 19.93 -13.66
C CYS A 34 16.09 18.68 -14.22
N LEU A 35 16.16 18.47 -15.54
CA LEU A 35 15.47 17.36 -16.21
C LEU A 35 16.00 16.00 -15.75
N GLN A 36 17.32 15.89 -15.56
CA GLN A 36 17.93 14.67 -15.03
C GLN A 36 17.51 14.41 -13.58
N TYR A 37 17.47 15.44 -12.73
CA TYR A 37 16.99 15.31 -11.36
C TYR A 37 15.52 14.88 -11.31
N PHE A 38 14.65 15.54 -12.09
CA PHE A 38 13.24 15.16 -12.21
C PHE A 38 13.07 13.71 -12.67
N GLY A 39 13.74 13.32 -13.76
CA GLY A 39 13.67 11.96 -14.28
C GLY A 39 14.19 10.92 -13.29
N GLY A 40 15.27 11.23 -12.56
CA GLY A 40 15.81 10.37 -11.51
C GLY A 40 14.85 10.19 -10.34
N MET A 41 14.28 11.28 -9.82
CA MET A 41 13.30 11.23 -8.73
C MET A 41 12.02 10.52 -9.16
N PHE A 42 11.55 10.75 -10.39
CA PHE A 42 10.41 10.04 -10.96
C PHE A 42 10.66 8.53 -11.06
N LEU A 43 11.83 8.13 -11.57
CA LEU A 43 12.22 6.73 -11.65
C LEU A 43 12.27 6.07 -10.26
N LEU A 44 12.85 6.73 -9.26
CA LEU A 44 12.89 6.21 -7.89
C LEU A 44 11.48 6.01 -7.31
N ASN A 45 10.59 6.99 -7.49
CA ASN A 45 9.20 6.86 -7.04
C ASN A 45 8.47 5.72 -7.77
N LEU A 46 8.70 5.53 -9.07
CA LEU A 46 8.12 4.42 -9.83
C LEU A 46 8.62 3.07 -9.32
N VAL A 47 9.92 2.94 -9.06
CA VAL A 47 10.51 1.72 -8.47
C VAL A 47 9.92 1.44 -7.10
N SER A 48 9.87 2.46 -6.22
CA SER A 48 9.25 2.32 -4.90
C SER A 48 7.78 1.93 -4.98
N PHE A 49 7.02 2.51 -5.91
CA PHE A 49 5.61 2.17 -6.12
C PHE A 49 5.44 0.72 -6.57
N VAL A 50 6.17 0.28 -7.60
CA VAL A 50 6.09 -1.10 -8.12
C VAL A 50 6.54 -2.11 -7.07
N CYS A 51 7.60 -1.82 -6.32
CA CYS A 51 8.07 -2.71 -5.26
C CYS A 51 7.17 -2.69 -4.02
N GLY A 52 6.47 -1.58 -3.74
CA GLY A 52 5.47 -1.50 -2.67
C GLY A 52 4.20 -2.31 -2.96
N LEU A 53 3.92 -2.64 -4.23
CA LEU A 53 2.84 -3.55 -4.61
C LEU A 53 3.19 -5.02 -4.36
N ALA A 54 4.48 -5.36 -4.21
CA ALA A 54 4.90 -6.69 -3.77
C ALA A 54 4.87 -6.71 -2.23
N GLU A 55 4.09 -7.61 -1.65
CA GLU A 55 3.75 -7.69 -0.22
C GLU A 55 4.91 -7.36 0.75
N GLU A 56 4.55 -6.77 1.90
CA GLU A 56 5.44 -6.31 2.96
C GLU A 56 6.40 -7.39 3.45
N THR A 57 7.59 -7.41 2.87
CA THR A 57 8.67 -8.34 3.19
C THR A 57 9.97 -7.56 3.39
N VAL A 58 10.99 -8.24 3.92
CA VAL A 58 12.37 -7.72 4.02
C VAL A 58 12.86 -7.12 2.69
N PHE A 59 12.37 -7.63 1.56
CA PHE A 59 12.66 -7.09 0.24
C PHE A 59 12.21 -5.63 0.07
N GLY A 60 10.99 -5.28 0.49
CA GLY A 60 10.48 -3.91 0.43
C GLY A 60 11.34 -2.94 1.25
N ALA A 61 11.76 -3.35 2.45
CA ALA A 61 12.65 -2.56 3.29
C ALA A 61 14.02 -2.31 2.63
N VAL A 62 14.62 -3.34 2.03
CA VAL A 62 15.89 -3.22 1.29
C VAL A 62 15.74 -2.28 0.09
N VAL A 63 14.67 -2.41 -0.69
CA VAL A 63 14.39 -1.52 -1.82
C VAL A 63 14.23 -0.08 -1.35
N SER A 64 13.50 0.18 -0.27
CA SER A 64 13.33 1.51 0.30
C SER A 64 14.67 2.13 0.73
N MET A 65 15.58 1.35 1.33
CA MET A 65 16.92 1.84 1.67
C MET A 65 17.76 2.18 0.43
N VAL A 66 17.65 1.37 -0.63
CA VAL A 66 18.34 1.61 -1.92
C VAL A 66 17.80 2.87 -2.61
N CYS A 67 16.48 3.06 -2.60
CA CYS A 67 15.82 4.26 -3.12
C CYS A 67 16.21 5.50 -2.32
N LEU A 68 16.24 5.40 -0.99
CA LEU A 68 16.67 6.49 -0.10
C LEU A 68 18.12 6.89 -0.37
N TYR A 69 19.02 5.92 -0.47
CA TYR A 69 20.41 6.16 -0.84
C TYR A 69 20.51 6.93 -2.16
N SER A 70 19.78 6.46 -3.18
CA SER A 70 19.80 7.07 -4.51
C SER A 70 19.23 8.49 -4.49
N CYS A 71 18.18 8.73 -3.71
CA CYS A 71 17.60 10.05 -3.48
C CYS A 71 18.64 11.03 -2.90
N LEU A 72 19.42 10.61 -1.90
CA LEU A 72 20.51 11.41 -1.33
C LEU A 72 21.56 11.79 -2.38
N MET A 73 21.90 10.86 -3.28
CA MET A 73 22.87 11.11 -4.36
C MET A 73 22.34 12.12 -5.37
N LEU A 74 21.07 12.00 -5.77
CA LEU A 74 20.43 12.93 -6.70
C LEU A 74 20.33 14.34 -6.10
N ILE A 75 19.88 14.46 -4.84
CA ILE A 75 19.84 15.73 -4.12
C ILE A 75 21.25 16.33 -4.05
N GLN A 76 22.27 15.54 -3.73
CA GLN A 76 23.65 16.03 -3.67
C GLN A 76 24.16 16.58 -5.00
N LYS A 77 23.96 15.86 -6.11
CA LYS A 77 24.39 16.31 -7.44
C LYS A 77 23.64 17.57 -7.84
N ARG A 78 22.34 17.64 -7.54
CA ARG A 78 21.52 18.80 -7.88
C ARG A 78 21.85 20.01 -7.03
N SER A 79 22.03 19.86 -5.73
CA SER A 79 22.48 20.95 -4.86
C SER A 79 23.85 21.48 -5.27
N ARG A 80 24.76 20.59 -5.70
CA ARG A 80 26.06 21.02 -6.24
C ARG A 80 25.91 21.84 -7.52
N ASP A 81 25.01 21.47 -8.41
CA ASP A 81 24.69 22.26 -9.61
C ASP A 81 24.19 23.68 -9.25
N LEU A 82 23.53 23.84 -8.11
CA LEU A 82 23.14 25.15 -7.56
C LEU A 82 24.29 25.89 -6.82
N GLY A 83 25.45 25.25 -6.68
CA GLY A 83 26.60 25.74 -5.93
C GLY A 83 26.42 25.68 -4.42
N GLU A 84 25.69 24.67 -3.92
CA GLU A 84 25.43 24.46 -2.50
C GLU A 84 25.79 23.05 -2.04
N LYS A 85 26.05 22.90 -0.73
CA LYS A 85 26.33 21.58 -0.14
C LYS A 85 25.12 20.65 -0.19
N GLY A 86 23.90 21.20 -0.10
CA GLY A 86 22.65 20.44 -0.13
C GLY A 86 22.18 19.89 1.22
N THR A 87 22.92 20.10 2.31
CA THR A 87 22.60 19.54 3.64
C THR A 87 21.19 19.91 4.11
N LEU A 88 20.79 21.18 3.98
CA LEU A 88 19.46 21.63 4.40
C LEU A 88 18.36 20.98 3.54
N SER A 89 18.55 20.90 2.23
CA SER A 89 17.60 20.23 1.33
C SER A 89 17.45 18.75 1.69
N ILE A 90 18.55 18.06 2.00
CA ILE A 90 18.51 16.66 2.45
C ILE A 90 17.70 16.53 3.72
N VAL A 91 18.01 17.32 4.77
CA VAL A 91 17.31 17.23 6.06
C VAL A 91 15.82 17.51 5.90
N LEU A 92 15.44 18.56 5.17
CA LEU A 92 14.04 18.94 4.98
C LEU A 92 13.27 17.89 4.17
N ILE A 93 13.88 17.34 3.11
CA ILE A 93 13.23 16.30 2.30
C ILE A 93 13.09 15.00 3.10
N LEU A 94 14.13 14.58 3.84
CA LEU A 94 14.06 13.38 4.70
C LEU A 94 12.99 13.53 5.79
N ALA A 95 12.91 14.70 6.42
CA ALA A 95 11.90 14.98 7.43
C ALA A 95 10.49 15.03 6.84
N ALA A 96 10.31 15.60 5.64
CA ALA A 96 9.02 15.59 4.97
C ALA A 96 8.58 14.18 4.55
N VAL A 97 9.50 13.35 4.04
CA VAL A 97 9.24 11.93 3.74
C VAL A 97 8.84 11.20 5.02
N PHE A 98 9.59 11.41 6.11
CA PHE A 98 9.29 10.81 7.41
C PHE A 98 7.87 11.18 7.89
N ILE A 99 7.53 12.47 7.86
CA ILE A 99 6.22 12.95 8.29
C ILE A 99 5.12 12.38 7.42
N LYS A 100 5.31 12.30 6.10
CA LYS A 100 4.30 11.74 5.20
C LYS A 100 3.91 10.32 5.59
N GLU A 101 4.87 9.46 5.90
CA GLU A 101 4.61 8.08 6.34
C GLU A 101 3.85 8.06 7.67
N TYR A 102 4.25 8.88 8.65
CA TYR A 102 3.69 8.83 10.00
C TYR A 102 2.46 9.68 10.28
N TYR A 103 2.14 10.64 9.41
CA TYR A 103 1.05 11.57 9.65
C TYR A 103 -0.30 10.85 9.75
N GLN A 104 -0.47 9.78 8.97
CA GLN A 104 -1.65 8.93 9.01
C GLN A 104 -1.57 7.89 10.13
N ASP A 105 -0.45 7.17 10.24
CA ASP A 105 -0.28 6.09 11.22
C ASP A 105 -0.47 6.55 12.68
N PHE A 106 -0.02 7.76 13.01
CA PHE A 106 -0.15 8.29 14.36
C PHE A 106 -1.39 9.16 14.60
N HIS A 107 -2.30 9.27 13.62
CA HIS A 107 -3.50 10.13 13.71
C HIS A 107 -3.14 11.54 14.21
N LEU A 108 -2.02 12.09 13.72
CA LEU A 108 -1.50 13.38 14.20
C LEU A 108 -2.44 14.54 13.82
N GLN A 109 -3.37 14.30 12.90
CA GLN A 109 -4.31 15.26 12.30
C GLN A 109 -5.07 16.06 13.36
N ASP A 110 -5.53 15.41 14.43
CA ASP A 110 -6.35 16.03 15.48
C ASP A 110 -5.53 16.53 16.68
N THR A 111 -4.20 16.48 16.58
CA THR A 111 -3.30 16.91 17.65
C THR A 111 -2.66 18.26 17.33
N ILE A 112 -2.27 19.02 18.35
CA ILE A 112 -1.48 20.27 18.17
C ILE A 112 -0.13 20.02 17.49
N LEU A 113 0.34 18.76 17.48
CA LEU A 113 1.56 18.34 16.79
C LEU A 113 1.39 18.26 15.26
N SER A 114 0.15 18.33 14.73
CA SER A 114 -0.10 18.41 13.28
C SER A 114 0.53 19.66 12.66
N TYR A 115 0.39 20.82 13.29
CA TYR A 115 0.87 22.11 12.77
C TYR A 115 2.38 22.13 12.49
N PRO A 116 3.28 21.79 13.43
CA PRO A 116 4.71 21.74 13.15
C PRO A 116 5.05 20.67 12.10
N CYS A 117 4.35 19.54 12.05
CA CYS A 117 4.56 18.51 11.03
C CYS A 117 4.21 19.03 9.61
N ILE A 118 3.07 19.71 9.47
CA ILE A 118 2.66 20.32 8.20
C ILE A 118 3.69 21.37 7.75
N ILE A 119 4.18 22.21 8.67
CA ILE A 119 5.21 23.21 8.35
C ILE A 119 6.48 22.54 7.82
N ILE A 120 6.97 21.48 8.47
CA ILE A 120 8.16 20.75 8.01
C ILE A 120 7.92 20.11 6.64
N ALA A 121 6.74 19.50 6.42
CA ALA A 121 6.37 18.91 5.13
C ALA A 121 6.33 19.97 4.00
N LEU A 122 5.81 21.16 4.29
CA LEU A 122 5.83 22.30 3.36
C LEU A 122 7.27 22.75 3.07
N CYS A 123 8.12 22.86 4.10
CA CYS A 123 9.53 23.21 3.91
C CYS A 123 10.28 22.17 3.05
N GLY A 124 10.02 20.88 3.24
CA GLY A 124 10.57 19.82 2.39
C GLY A 124 10.08 19.89 0.95
N SER A 125 8.80 20.18 0.75
CA SER A 125 8.21 20.38 -0.57
C SER A 125 8.85 21.58 -1.30
N VAL A 126 9.00 22.71 -0.59
CA VAL A 126 9.70 23.89 -1.12
C VAL A 126 11.15 23.57 -1.47
N ALA A 127 11.87 22.80 -0.63
CA ALA A 127 13.23 22.36 -0.94
C ALA A 127 13.27 21.49 -2.21
N GLY A 128 12.32 20.58 -2.39
CA GLY A 128 12.19 19.75 -3.61
C GLY A 128 11.90 20.59 -4.86
N LEU A 129 10.94 21.52 -4.78
CA LEU A 129 10.61 22.45 -5.87
C LEU A 129 11.80 23.34 -6.23
N ARG A 130 12.55 23.82 -5.24
CA ARG A 130 13.76 24.59 -5.47
C ARG A 130 14.79 23.80 -6.27
N LEU A 131 15.02 22.53 -5.92
CA LEU A 131 15.93 21.65 -6.65
C LEU A 131 15.45 21.41 -8.09
N LEU A 132 14.14 21.38 -8.33
CA LEU A 132 13.57 21.25 -9.66
C LEU A 132 13.71 22.52 -10.50
N PHE A 133 13.25 23.67 -10.01
CA PHE A 133 13.02 24.83 -10.88
C PHE A 133 14.15 25.86 -10.90
N VAL A 134 15.06 25.88 -9.94
CA VAL A 134 16.16 26.85 -9.93
C VAL A 134 17.22 26.47 -10.94
N LYS A 135 17.70 27.44 -11.74
CA LYS A 135 18.78 27.21 -12.73
C LYS A 135 20.13 26.97 -12.05
N GLY A 136 20.92 26.09 -12.65
CA GLY A 136 22.28 25.78 -12.23
C GLY A 136 23.26 26.94 -12.41
N LYS A 137 24.39 26.89 -11.68
CA LYS A 137 25.53 27.81 -11.84
C LYS A 137 26.56 27.22 -12.80
N GLN A 138 27.20 28.08 -13.60
CA GLN A 138 28.17 27.66 -14.62
C GLN A 138 29.50 27.17 -14.04
N ASN A 139 29.94 27.73 -12.90
CA ASN A 139 31.19 27.38 -12.24
C ASN A 139 30.90 26.91 -10.81
N VAL A 140 30.93 25.60 -10.59
CA VAL A 140 30.58 24.97 -9.32
C VAL A 140 31.73 24.12 -8.81
N ASP A 141 31.97 24.21 -7.50
CA ASP A 141 32.98 23.41 -6.83
C ASP A 141 32.55 21.93 -6.77
N MET A 142 33.33 21.07 -7.42
CA MET A 142 33.08 19.63 -7.48
C MET A 142 33.33 18.90 -6.15
N GLN A 143 34.07 19.54 -5.24
CA GLN A 143 34.32 19.05 -3.89
C GLN A 143 33.20 19.42 -2.92
N LEU A 144 32.28 20.32 -3.33
CA LEU A 144 31.16 20.73 -2.51
C LEU A 144 30.21 19.55 -2.26
N ARG A 145 30.20 19.08 -1.01
CA ARG A 145 29.44 17.92 -0.56
C ARG A 145 28.83 18.17 0.83
N SER A 146 27.63 17.65 1.05
CA SER A 146 27.02 17.57 2.37
C SER A 146 27.80 16.59 3.25
N PRO A 147 27.94 16.84 4.57
CA PRO A 147 28.44 15.84 5.51
C PRO A 147 27.62 14.54 5.49
N LEU A 148 26.30 14.64 5.26
CA LEU A 148 25.38 13.50 5.22
C LEU A 148 25.65 12.58 4.01
N THR A 149 26.05 13.15 2.87
CA THR A 149 26.33 12.39 1.64
C THR A 149 27.80 12.04 1.49
N ARG A 150 28.66 12.49 2.42
CA ARG A 150 30.02 11.97 2.58
C ARG A 150 30.00 10.54 3.10
N TYR A 151 29.01 10.21 3.94
CA TYR A 151 28.75 8.87 4.46
C TYR A 151 27.28 8.49 4.22
N PRO A 152 26.88 8.27 2.97
CA PRO A 152 25.48 8.10 2.62
C PRO A 152 24.87 6.83 3.21
N LEU A 153 25.63 5.73 3.28
CA LEU A 153 25.21 4.51 3.98
C LEU A 153 24.92 4.77 5.46
N LEU A 154 25.80 5.50 6.14
CA LEU A 154 25.61 5.85 7.55
C LEU A 154 24.36 6.72 7.74
N THR A 155 24.08 7.64 6.80
CA THR A 155 22.88 8.47 6.84
C THR A 155 21.60 7.65 6.65
N VAL A 156 21.60 6.70 5.70
CA VAL A 156 20.48 5.78 5.48
C VAL A 156 20.24 4.92 6.72
N VAL A 157 21.30 4.34 7.32
CA VAL A 157 21.19 3.54 8.55
C VAL A 157 20.70 4.40 9.72
N ALA A 158 21.26 5.60 9.91
CA ALA A 158 20.81 6.49 10.97
C ALA A 158 19.33 6.89 10.80
N TYR A 159 18.91 7.16 9.57
CA TYR A 159 17.51 7.43 9.25
C TYR A 159 16.61 6.23 9.60
N ALA A 160 17.00 5.01 9.23
CA ALA A 160 16.26 3.79 9.57
C ALA A 160 16.20 3.54 11.09
N VAL A 161 17.29 3.79 11.82
CA VAL A 161 17.31 3.65 13.29
C VAL A 161 16.40 4.68 13.96
N ILE A 162 16.47 5.95 13.55
CA ILE A 162 15.57 7.00 14.05
C ILE A 162 14.12 6.63 13.75
N PHE A 163 13.86 6.07 12.56
CA PHE A 163 12.55 5.59 12.17
C PHE A 163 12.03 4.51 13.11
N ILE A 164 12.81 3.46 13.36
CA ILE A 164 12.42 2.37 14.27
C ILE A 164 12.23 2.88 15.70
N LEU A 165 13.12 3.74 16.20
CA LEU A 165 13.03 4.27 17.57
C LEU A 165 11.77 5.10 17.77
N LEU A 166 11.42 5.95 16.79
CA LEU A 166 10.19 6.74 16.87
C LEU A 166 8.94 5.88 16.74
N TYR A 167 8.98 4.84 15.90
CA TYR A 167 7.91 3.84 15.82
C TYR A 167 7.66 3.19 17.19
N VAL A 168 8.71 2.63 17.78
CA VAL A 168 8.65 1.97 19.10
C VAL A 168 8.25 2.94 20.20
N PHE A 169 8.74 4.17 20.16
CA PHE A 169 8.42 5.19 21.15
C PHE A 169 6.94 5.61 21.09
N ALA A 170 6.40 5.78 19.89
CA ALA A 170 5.00 6.14 19.73
C ALA A 170 4.07 4.99 20.13
N ASP A 171 4.44 3.74 19.84
CA ASP A 171 3.76 2.57 20.36
C ASP A 171 3.87 2.48 21.89
N TYR A 172 5.03 2.80 22.48
CA TYR A 172 5.21 2.84 23.93
C TYR A 172 4.38 3.94 24.62
N ILE A 173 4.27 5.13 24.03
CA ILE A 173 3.46 6.22 24.59
C ILE A 173 1.97 5.93 24.47
N ILE A 174 1.54 5.21 23.43
CA ILE A 174 0.14 4.81 23.27
C ILE A 174 0.07 3.30 23.01
N PRO A 175 0.28 2.46 24.04
CA PRO A 175 0.39 1.00 23.91
C PRO A 175 -0.80 0.43 23.16
N GLY A 176 -0.51 -0.29 22.08
CA GLY A 176 -1.52 -0.99 21.30
C GLY A 176 -2.44 -0.09 20.50
N ARG A 177 -2.21 1.23 20.38
CA ARG A 177 -3.09 2.10 19.56
C ARG A 177 -3.01 1.75 18.07
N LEU A 178 -1.80 1.51 17.56
CA LEU A 178 -1.60 1.12 16.17
C LEU A 178 -2.25 -0.23 15.88
N GLU A 179 -2.03 -1.21 16.77
CA GLU A 179 -2.60 -2.54 16.65
C GLU A 179 -4.13 -2.52 16.81
N LYS A 180 -4.66 -1.77 17.77
CA LYS A 180 -6.10 -1.52 17.94
C LYS A 180 -6.71 -0.85 16.72
N SER A 181 -6.06 0.20 16.19
CA SER A 181 -6.55 0.90 14.99
C SER A 181 -6.56 -0.02 13.77
N LYS A 182 -5.55 -0.88 13.60
CA LYS A 182 -5.51 -1.86 12.52
C LYS A 182 -6.63 -2.90 12.66
N ILE A 183 -6.73 -3.53 13.84
CA ILE A 183 -7.78 -4.52 14.14
C ILE A 183 -9.17 -3.92 13.98
N PHE A 184 -9.35 -2.67 14.41
CA PHE A 184 -10.60 -1.92 14.24
C PHE A 184 -10.95 -1.73 12.77
N ASN A 185 -10.01 -1.21 11.97
CA ASN A 185 -10.20 -0.98 10.54
C ASN A 185 -10.51 -2.27 9.78
N ASP A 186 -9.81 -3.36 10.11
CA ASP A 186 -10.03 -4.68 9.51
C ASP A 186 -11.43 -5.23 9.86
N ALA A 187 -11.88 -5.04 11.11
CA ALA A 187 -13.19 -5.47 11.57
C ALA A 187 -14.32 -4.68 10.88
N VAL A 188 -14.23 -3.34 10.85
CA VAL A 188 -15.20 -2.47 10.18
C VAL A 188 -15.27 -2.78 8.68
N THR A 189 -14.11 -2.95 8.03
CA THR A 189 -14.04 -3.30 6.61
C THR A 189 -14.69 -4.66 6.32
N THR A 190 -14.47 -5.64 7.20
CA THR A 190 -15.06 -6.99 7.04
C THR A 190 -16.58 -6.94 7.22
N VAL A 191 -17.09 -6.15 8.16
CA VAL A 191 -18.54 -5.91 8.32
C VAL A 191 -19.11 -5.25 7.08
N TYR A 192 -18.54 -4.13 6.62
CA TYR A 192 -18.98 -3.42 5.40
C TYR A 192 -19.06 -4.35 4.19
N ARG A 193 -18.01 -5.14 3.97
CA ARG A 193 -17.94 -6.10 2.87
C ARG A 193 -19.09 -7.10 2.89
N ASN A 194 -19.47 -7.62 4.06
CA ASN A 194 -20.49 -8.65 4.19
C ASN A 194 -21.92 -8.11 4.21
N VAL A 195 -22.12 -6.87 4.67
CA VAL A 195 -23.44 -6.23 4.72
C VAL A 195 -23.77 -5.58 3.37
N ASP A 196 -22.89 -4.72 2.86
CA ASP A 196 -23.16 -3.95 1.64
C ASP A 196 -22.38 -4.46 0.42
N GLY A 197 -21.13 -4.88 0.60
CA GLY A 197 -20.25 -5.27 -0.51
C GLY A 197 -20.85 -6.39 -1.37
N TYR A 198 -21.16 -7.53 -0.76
CA TYR A 198 -21.77 -8.65 -1.48
C TYR A 198 -23.15 -8.30 -2.05
N ALA A 199 -23.99 -7.57 -1.30
CA ALA A 199 -25.31 -7.15 -1.76
C ALA A 199 -25.23 -6.29 -3.03
N ASN A 200 -24.31 -5.32 -3.05
CA ASN A 200 -24.09 -4.43 -4.19
C ASN A 200 -23.58 -5.18 -5.42
N VAL A 201 -22.61 -6.08 -5.27
CA VAL A 201 -22.10 -6.89 -6.39
C VAL A 201 -23.18 -7.83 -6.91
N CYS A 202 -23.89 -8.53 -6.03
CA CYS A 202 -24.94 -9.46 -6.44
C CYS A 202 -26.10 -8.76 -7.16
N LYS A 203 -26.45 -7.55 -6.74
CA LYS A 203 -27.44 -6.72 -7.44
C LYS A 203 -27.04 -6.41 -8.88
N LYS A 204 -25.73 -6.19 -9.15
CA LYS A 204 -25.20 -6.02 -10.52
C LYS A 204 -25.31 -7.31 -11.35
N TYR A 205 -25.27 -8.48 -10.70
CA TYR A 205 -25.54 -9.78 -11.32
C TYR A 205 -27.04 -10.16 -11.36
N GLY A 206 -27.93 -9.22 -11.04
CA GLY A 206 -29.37 -9.42 -11.12
C GLY A 206 -29.97 -10.19 -9.94
N TYR A 207 -29.24 -10.34 -8.83
CA TYR A 207 -29.72 -11.00 -7.62
C TYR A 207 -29.72 -10.05 -6.41
N ASP A 208 -30.88 -9.84 -5.80
CA ASP A 208 -31.04 -8.96 -4.63
C ASP A 208 -30.89 -9.79 -3.33
N LEU A 209 -29.70 -9.75 -2.72
CA LEU A 209 -29.44 -10.43 -1.45
C LEU A 209 -30.21 -9.74 -0.30
N LYS A 210 -30.98 -10.50 0.47
CA LYS A 210 -31.77 -9.99 1.59
C LYS A 210 -31.47 -10.72 2.89
N ALA A 211 -31.49 -12.05 2.84
CA ALA A 211 -31.25 -12.91 3.98
C ALA A 211 -29.80 -12.83 4.45
N TYR A 212 -28.83 -12.88 3.51
CA TYR A 212 -27.41 -12.91 3.87
C TYR A 212 -26.93 -11.65 4.63
N PRO A 213 -27.09 -10.43 4.09
CA PRO A 213 -26.69 -9.22 4.82
C PRO A 213 -27.39 -9.07 6.17
N LYS A 214 -28.68 -9.42 6.20
CA LYS A 214 -29.52 -9.30 7.41
C LYS A 214 -29.04 -10.25 8.49
N ARG A 215 -28.87 -11.54 8.17
CA ARG A 215 -28.40 -12.52 9.15
C ARG A 215 -26.99 -12.20 9.63
N PHE A 216 -26.11 -11.72 8.76
CA PHE A 216 -24.78 -11.26 9.15
C PHE A 216 -24.85 -10.10 10.16
N THR A 217 -25.72 -9.12 9.91
CA THR A 217 -25.95 -7.97 10.80
C THR A 217 -26.55 -8.40 12.13
N ASP A 218 -27.61 -9.21 12.11
CA ASP A 218 -28.33 -9.66 13.31
C ASP A 218 -27.41 -10.47 14.24
N GLU A 219 -26.58 -11.35 13.68
CA GLU A 219 -25.68 -12.25 14.43
C GLU A 219 -24.43 -11.55 14.99
N LEU A 220 -23.96 -10.48 14.33
CA LEU A 220 -22.82 -9.67 14.78
C LEU A 220 -23.24 -8.34 15.40
N GLN A 221 -24.51 -8.19 15.75
CA GLN A 221 -25.01 -6.96 16.36
C GLN A 221 -24.23 -6.54 17.63
N PRO A 222 -23.83 -7.46 18.53
CA PRO A 222 -22.99 -7.10 19.69
C PRO A 222 -21.62 -6.56 19.27
N GLU A 223 -20.98 -7.21 18.30
CA GLU A 223 -19.69 -6.85 17.72
C GLU A 223 -19.72 -5.49 17.01
N ILE A 224 -20.73 -5.25 16.20
CA ILE A 224 -20.95 -3.97 15.51
C ILE A 224 -21.18 -2.85 16.53
N THR A 225 -21.95 -3.12 17.58
CA THR A 225 -22.19 -2.16 18.67
C THR A 225 -20.89 -1.85 19.42
N PHE A 226 -20.07 -2.86 19.67
CA PHE A 226 -18.74 -2.68 20.28
C PHE A 226 -17.83 -1.80 19.41
N LEU A 227 -17.76 -2.07 18.10
CA LEU A 227 -16.99 -1.25 17.16
C LEU A 227 -17.47 0.21 17.13
N ARG A 228 -18.78 0.45 17.20
CA ARG A 228 -19.31 1.83 17.31
C ARG A 228 -18.80 2.55 18.55
N GLN A 229 -18.90 1.91 19.71
CA GLN A 229 -18.47 2.49 20.99
C GLN A 229 -16.95 2.74 21.04
N GLU A 230 -16.15 1.84 20.46
CA GLU A 230 -14.70 2.00 20.39
C GLU A 230 -14.28 3.06 19.38
N GLY A 231 -14.97 3.17 18.24
CA GLY A 231 -14.75 4.24 17.27
C GLY A 231 -14.91 5.62 17.91
N ASP A 232 -15.99 5.81 18.67
CA ASP A 232 -16.25 7.07 19.38
C ASP A 232 -15.11 7.45 20.35
N LYS A 233 -14.49 6.47 21.01
CA LYS A 233 -13.32 6.69 21.89
C LYS A 233 -12.06 7.07 21.12
N LEU A 234 -11.92 6.59 19.89
CA LEU A 234 -10.80 6.91 19.00
C LEU A 234 -11.01 8.22 18.24
N GLY A 235 -12.16 8.89 18.43
CA GLY A 235 -12.51 10.11 17.71
C GLY A 235 -12.92 9.86 16.25
N ILE A 236 -13.20 8.61 15.88
CA ILE A 236 -13.63 8.23 14.54
C ILE A 236 -14.94 7.48 14.68
N SER A 237 -16.07 8.11 14.32
CA SER A 237 -17.34 7.39 14.38
C SER A 237 -17.29 6.18 13.44
N ALA A 238 -17.72 5.00 13.90
CA ALA A 238 -17.80 3.84 13.02
C ALA A 238 -18.72 4.10 11.81
N ASP A 239 -19.73 4.96 11.97
CA ASP A 239 -20.59 5.39 10.87
C ASP A 239 -19.85 6.35 9.92
N GLU A 240 -18.95 7.21 10.41
CA GLU A 240 -18.06 8.02 9.56
C GLU A 240 -17.07 7.15 8.78
N MET A 241 -16.47 6.13 9.41
CA MET A 241 -15.65 5.14 8.70
C MET A 241 -16.46 4.42 7.63
N TYR A 242 -17.69 4.01 7.95
CA TYR A 242 -18.58 3.41 6.98
C TYR A 242 -18.84 4.33 5.79
N GLN A 243 -19.09 5.62 6.05
CA GLN A 243 -19.24 6.64 5.00
C GLN A 243 -17.95 6.86 4.22
N ILE A 244 -16.78 6.81 4.85
CA ILE A 244 -15.49 6.89 4.16
C ILE A 244 -15.34 5.71 3.22
N LEU A 245 -15.69 4.49 3.65
CA LEU A 245 -15.64 3.29 2.80
C LEU A 245 -16.64 3.40 1.64
N VAL A 246 -17.88 3.79 1.92
CA VAL A 246 -18.94 3.98 0.90
C VAL A 246 -18.56 5.05 -0.14
N ASN A 247 -17.93 6.15 0.27
CA ASN A 247 -17.60 7.26 -0.62
C ASN A 247 -16.22 7.13 -1.28
N ASN A 248 -15.41 6.13 -0.90
CA ASN A 248 -14.12 5.88 -1.52
C ASN A 248 -14.27 5.00 -2.76
N GLU A 249 -14.33 5.64 -3.92
CA GLU A 249 -14.52 4.96 -5.22
C GLU A 249 -13.41 3.95 -5.54
N GLU A 250 -12.15 4.27 -5.22
CA GLU A 250 -11.02 3.38 -5.48
C GLU A 250 -11.08 2.12 -4.60
N PHE A 251 -11.36 2.32 -3.31
CA PHE A 251 -11.57 1.21 -2.38
C PHE A 251 -12.74 0.32 -2.81
N ASN A 252 -13.90 0.91 -3.15
CA ASN A 252 -15.06 0.15 -3.59
C ASN A 252 -14.80 -0.63 -4.86
N LYS A 253 -14.09 -0.05 -5.84
CA LYS A 253 -13.72 -0.77 -7.06
C LYS A 253 -12.79 -1.96 -6.77
N ALA A 254 -11.82 -1.78 -5.88
CA ALA A 254 -10.92 -2.85 -5.45
C ALA A 254 -11.67 -3.95 -4.68
N LEU A 255 -12.57 -3.57 -3.78
CA LEU A 255 -13.42 -4.48 -3.02
C LEU A 255 -14.36 -5.27 -3.93
N GLU A 256 -15.06 -4.59 -4.85
CA GLU A 256 -15.93 -5.23 -5.83
C GLU A 256 -15.17 -6.27 -6.66
N THR A 257 -13.96 -5.94 -7.13
CA THR A 257 -13.12 -6.87 -7.90
C THR A 257 -12.81 -8.14 -7.10
N LYS A 258 -12.47 -8.00 -5.81
CA LYS A 258 -12.22 -9.14 -4.93
C LYS A 258 -13.48 -9.99 -4.72
N ILE A 259 -14.61 -9.35 -4.43
CA ILE A 259 -15.89 -10.05 -4.23
C ILE A 259 -16.30 -10.79 -5.51
N ILE A 260 -16.14 -10.19 -6.69
CA ILE A 260 -16.41 -10.84 -7.97
C ILE A 260 -15.56 -12.11 -8.13
N GLN A 261 -14.26 -12.03 -7.86
CA GLN A 261 -13.36 -13.19 -7.94
C GLN A 261 -13.78 -14.30 -6.97
N GLU A 262 -14.18 -13.95 -5.75
CA GLU A 262 -14.64 -14.92 -4.75
C GLU A 262 -15.97 -15.57 -5.13
N LEU A 263 -16.92 -14.80 -5.66
CA LEU A 263 -18.19 -15.32 -6.16
C LEU A 263 -17.98 -16.24 -7.37
N GLU A 264 -17.05 -15.91 -8.27
CA GLU A 264 -16.70 -16.77 -9.39
C GLU A 264 -15.99 -18.06 -8.94
N ASN A 265 -15.09 -17.98 -7.94
CA ASN A 265 -14.49 -19.16 -7.34
C ASN A 265 -15.55 -20.05 -6.67
N LEU A 266 -16.47 -19.45 -5.92
CA LEU A 266 -17.60 -20.16 -5.31
C LEU A 266 -18.49 -20.81 -6.37
N ARG A 267 -18.78 -20.10 -7.47
CA ARG A 267 -19.52 -20.63 -8.62
C ARG A 267 -18.85 -21.87 -9.19
N ILE A 268 -17.53 -21.83 -9.39
CA ILE A 268 -16.73 -22.95 -9.88
C ILE A 268 -16.81 -24.14 -8.92
N VAL A 269 -16.69 -23.91 -7.60
CA VAL A 269 -16.78 -24.96 -6.58
C VAL A 269 -18.16 -25.62 -6.61
N ILE A 270 -19.24 -24.84 -6.70
CA ILE A 270 -20.62 -25.37 -6.78
C ILE A 270 -20.80 -26.23 -8.04
N ILE A 271 -20.29 -25.76 -9.19
CA ILE A 271 -20.33 -26.52 -10.45
C ILE A 271 -19.52 -27.82 -10.32
N ALA A 272 -18.31 -27.74 -9.77
CA ALA A 272 -17.43 -28.89 -9.61
C ALA A 272 -18.05 -29.96 -8.70
N ASP A 273 -18.65 -29.55 -7.58
CA ASP A 273 -19.34 -30.45 -6.64
C ASP A 273 -20.52 -31.15 -7.31
N PHE A 274 -21.37 -30.40 -8.02
CA PHE A 274 -22.47 -30.95 -8.80
C PHE A 274 -22.02 -31.96 -9.86
N LEU A 275 -20.92 -31.67 -10.58
CA LEU A 275 -20.40 -32.58 -11.61
C LEU A 275 -19.73 -33.80 -11.01
N ALA A 276 -19.01 -33.65 -9.90
CA ALA A 276 -18.40 -34.75 -9.15
C ALA A 276 -19.47 -35.75 -8.69
N GLU A 277 -20.58 -35.25 -8.12
CA GLU A 277 -21.73 -36.07 -7.74
C GLU A 277 -22.37 -36.73 -8.98
N LYS A 278 -22.62 -35.96 -10.04
CA LYS A 278 -23.26 -36.45 -11.27
C LYS A 278 -22.48 -37.56 -11.96
N TYR A 279 -21.14 -37.47 -11.99
CA TYR A 279 -20.27 -38.45 -12.63
C TYR A 279 -19.68 -39.47 -11.67
N ASN A 280 -19.98 -39.37 -10.38
CA ASN A 280 -19.44 -40.22 -9.32
C ASN A 280 -17.89 -40.26 -9.34
N VAL A 281 -17.28 -39.09 -9.48
CA VAL A 281 -15.82 -38.87 -9.45
C VAL A 281 -15.50 -37.92 -8.29
N LYS A 282 -14.23 -37.90 -7.86
CA LYS A 282 -13.80 -36.87 -6.90
C LYS A 282 -13.60 -35.53 -7.61
N ILE A 283 -13.72 -34.43 -6.88
CA ILE A 283 -13.50 -33.08 -7.42
C ILE A 283 -12.08 -32.94 -7.98
N GLU A 284 -11.08 -33.54 -7.33
CA GLU A 284 -9.67 -33.46 -7.77
C GLU A 284 -9.40 -34.19 -9.10
N ASP A 285 -10.26 -35.17 -9.43
CA ASP A 285 -10.17 -35.98 -10.65
C ASP A 285 -11.00 -35.37 -11.80
N LEU A 286 -11.66 -34.23 -11.57
CA LEU A 286 -12.54 -33.59 -12.55
C LEU A 286 -11.75 -32.73 -13.54
N GLU A 287 -11.75 -33.13 -14.82
CA GLU A 287 -11.21 -32.30 -15.90
C GLU A 287 -12.19 -31.18 -16.27
N TRP A 288 -11.78 -29.93 -16.04
CA TRP A 288 -12.60 -28.76 -16.36
C TRP A 288 -12.78 -28.56 -17.86
N LYS A 289 -14.02 -28.29 -18.29
CA LYS A 289 -14.37 -27.98 -19.69
C LYS A 289 -15.10 -26.65 -19.76
N ASP A 290 -14.88 -25.91 -20.86
CA ASP A 290 -15.47 -24.57 -21.04
C ASP A 290 -17.01 -24.57 -20.98
N GLU A 291 -17.64 -25.65 -21.46
CA GLU A 291 -19.11 -25.85 -21.43
C GLU A 291 -19.68 -25.90 -20.00
N TYR A 292 -18.86 -26.18 -18.98
CA TYR A 292 -19.32 -26.20 -17.59
C TYR A 292 -19.62 -24.80 -17.06
N ASN A 293 -19.03 -23.74 -17.65
CA ASN A 293 -19.28 -22.36 -17.25
C ASN A 293 -20.74 -21.93 -17.48
N ASP A 294 -21.46 -22.63 -18.36
CA ASP A 294 -22.86 -22.36 -18.69
C ASP A 294 -23.84 -23.06 -17.73
N LEU A 295 -23.36 -23.95 -16.85
CA LEU A 295 -24.22 -24.72 -15.92
C LEU A 295 -24.81 -23.86 -14.80
N LEU A 296 -24.13 -22.79 -14.42
CA LEU A 296 -24.56 -21.87 -13.38
C LEU A 296 -24.23 -20.44 -13.82
N PRO A 297 -25.22 -19.54 -14.02
CA PRO A 297 -24.94 -18.15 -14.38
C PRO A 297 -24.15 -17.43 -13.28
N SER A 298 -23.48 -16.32 -13.59
CA SER A 298 -22.69 -15.54 -12.61
C SER A 298 -23.48 -15.14 -11.35
N GLY A 299 -24.80 -14.90 -11.47
CA GLY A 299 -25.68 -14.64 -10.31
C GLY A 299 -26.01 -15.88 -9.46
N GLY A 300 -25.66 -17.09 -9.90
CA GLY A 300 -25.96 -18.33 -9.19
C GLY A 300 -25.22 -18.47 -7.86
N ALA A 301 -23.99 -17.95 -7.77
CA ALA A 301 -23.24 -17.90 -6.50
C ALA A 301 -23.93 -16.99 -5.47
N CYS A 302 -24.57 -15.90 -5.91
CA CYS A 302 -25.35 -15.03 -5.03
C CYS A 302 -26.57 -15.75 -4.45
N LYS A 303 -27.27 -16.55 -5.27
CA LYS A 303 -28.37 -17.39 -4.78
C LYS A 303 -27.90 -18.38 -3.72
N TYR A 304 -26.75 -19.00 -3.92
CA TYR A 304 -26.16 -19.90 -2.93
C TYR A 304 -25.85 -19.19 -1.61
N LEU A 305 -25.29 -17.97 -1.64
CA LEU A 305 -25.07 -17.18 -0.42
C LEU A 305 -26.37 -16.87 0.33
N GLU A 306 -27.45 -16.55 -0.41
CA GLU A 306 -28.77 -16.32 0.16
C GLU A 306 -29.32 -17.60 0.82
N GLU A 307 -29.19 -18.76 0.17
CA GLU A 307 -29.62 -20.06 0.72
C GLU A 307 -28.77 -20.48 1.94
N LEU A 308 -27.46 -20.22 1.90
CA LEU A 308 -26.55 -20.45 3.03
C LEU A 308 -26.98 -19.62 4.25
N ALA A 309 -27.51 -18.41 4.03
CA ALA A 309 -28.03 -17.56 5.09
C ALA A 309 -29.25 -18.12 5.80
N ASP A 310 -29.92 -19.16 5.29
CA ASP A 310 -31.00 -19.85 6.00
C ASP A 310 -30.53 -21.18 6.63
N SER A 311 -29.32 -21.63 6.31
CA SER A 311 -28.76 -22.88 6.80
C SER A 311 -28.20 -22.77 8.24
N GLN A 312 -27.94 -23.92 8.87
CA GLN A 312 -27.15 -23.98 10.11
C GLN A 312 -25.64 -23.77 9.85
N ASP A 313 -25.21 -23.94 8.60
CA ASP A 313 -23.81 -23.85 8.18
C ASP A 313 -23.34 -22.41 7.91
N PHE A 314 -24.23 -21.42 8.04
CA PHE A 314 -23.90 -20.00 7.96
C PHE A 314 -22.72 -19.61 8.87
N PHE A 315 -22.57 -20.27 10.03
CA PHE A 315 -21.49 -20.01 10.99
C PHE A 315 -20.11 -20.53 10.56
N VAL A 316 -20.04 -21.37 9.52
CA VAL A 316 -18.80 -21.85 8.92
C VAL A 316 -18.21 -20.84 7.94
N VAL A 317 -18.97 -19.78 7.60
CA VAL A 317 -18.45 -18.67 6.79
C VAL A 317 -17.30 -18.01 7.55
N SER A 318 -16.09 -18.16 7.00
CA SER A 318 -14.82 -17.70 7.60
C SER A 318 -14.88 -16.26 8.11
N SER A 319 -15.62 -15.39 7.41
CA SER A 319 -15.78 -13.98 7.75
C SER A 319 -16.45 -13.73 9.11
N TYR A 320 -17.42 -14.56 9.53
CA TYR A 320 -18.07 -14.40 10.83
C TYR A 320 -17.10 -14.67 11.99
N SER A 321 -16.43 -15.81 11.93
CA SER A 321 -15.42 -16.20 12.92
C SER A 321 -14.25 -15.20 12.97
N TYR A 322 -13.89 -14.63 11.81
CA TYR A 322 -12.82 -13.65 11.68
C TYR A 322 -13.15 -12.34 12.40
N VAL A 323 -14.35 -11.78 12.23
CA VAL A 323 -14.76 -10.56 12.96
C VAL A 323 -14.72 -10.77 14.47
N LYS A 324 -15.19 -11.93 14.95
CA LYS A 324 -15.13 -12.27 16.38
C LYS A 324 -13.69 -12.38 16.88
N GLN A 325 -12.81 -13.06 16.14
CA GLN A 325 -11.40 -13.17 16.50
C GLN A 325 -10.70 -11.81 16.54
N LEU A 326 -10.98 -10.93 15.57
CA LEU A 326 -10.47 -9.56 15.57
C LEU A 326 -10.92 -8.81 16.83
N ILE A 327 -12.20 -8.85 17.17
CA ILE A 327 -12.72 -8.15 18.35
C ILE A 327 -12.21 -8.75 19.67
N GLU A 328 -12.05 -10.06 19.75
CA GLU A 328 -11.40 -10.69 20.90
C GLU A 328 -9.92 -10.29 21.03
N GLY A 329 -9.21 -10.18 19.90
CA GLY A 329 -7.85 -9.64 19.85
C GLY A 329 -7.81 -8.20 20.35
N TYR A 330 -8.71 -7.36 19.84
CA TYR A 330 -8.85 -5.96 20.26
C TYR A 330 -9.05 -5.83 21.78
N LYS A 331 -9.92 -6.67 22.36
CA LYS A 331 -10.24 -6.65 23.81
C LYS A 331 -9.08 -7.10 24.70
N LYS A 332 -8.09 -7.82 24.16
CA LYS A 332 -6.93 -8.32 24.91
C LYS A 332 -5.76 -7.31 24.95
N LEU A 333 -5.78 -6.30 24.08
CA LEU A 333 -4.80 -5.21 23.99
C LEU A 333 -5.19 -4.03 24.89
#